data_AF-A0A9D1ZUV9-F1
#
_entry.id   AF-A0A9D1ZUV9-F1
#
_cell.length_a   1.000
_cell.length_b   1.000
_cell.length_c   1.000
_cell.angle_alpha   90.00
_cell.angle_beta   90.00
_cell.angle_gamma   90.00
#
_symmetry.space_group_name_H-M   'P 1'
#
loop_
_entity.id
_entity.type
_entity.pdbx_description
1 polymer ?
#
loop_
_entity_poly.entity_id
_entity_poly.type
_entity_poly.pdbx_seq_one_letter_code
_entity_poly.pdbx_strand_id
1 'polypeptide(L)'
;MVYTVDLENGFTPAERNALIRYALTVGTRAKCATRSLYRSLKMRDLQAAFREREAGHRKTIEEYRRRAEDYEEGATHLPESLTDFFGGVPTKERFVSYCNDRMEQEREEMRRIRKEYHIAVSYTYTPKTLLRFHRSLSPRVTFGYSNVLHEECDFSLTDEVRSAFLRSSLAELPQYEEDWTHDFGYVYFQSVIGLLYEDLAVFRGGRCILETISHESMCTAYLTEEELADFCGFESEKHDNRQILKKIRARAEISEKP
;
A
#
# COMPACT_ATOMS: atom_id res chain seq x y z
N MET A 1 5.70 1.19 22.44
CA MET A 1 6.84 1.60 21.59
C MET A 1 6.78 0.77 20.32
N VAL A 2 6.60 1.41 19.18
CA VAL A 2 6.57 0.76 17.86
C VAL A 2 7.81 1.22 17.09
N TYR A 3 8.55 0.26 16.56
CA TYR A 3 9.66 0.45 15.64
C TYR A 3 9.08 0.54 14.24
N THR A 4 9.23 1.71 13.63
CA THR A 4 8.90 1.95 12.23
C THR A 4 10.19 1.90 11.44
N VAL A 5 10.29 0.99 10.48
CA VAL A 5 11.48 0.83 9.66
C VAL A 5 11.09 0.71 8.19
N ASP A 6 11.69 1.57 7.36
CA ASP A 6 11.69 1.40 5.93
C ASP A 6 12.73 0.35 5.52
N LEU A 7 12.26 -0.68 4.82
CA LEU A 7 13.03 -1.83 4.38
C LEU A 7 13.60 -1.67 2.97
N GLU A 8 13.30 -0.56 2.27
CA GLU A 8 13.85 -0.28 0.93
C GLU A 8 15.38 -0.25 0.98
N ASN A 9 15.93 0.54 1.90
CA ASN A 9 17.36 0.82 1.93
C ASN A 9 18.10 -0.05 2.94
N GLY A 10 18.88 -1.00 2.40
CA GLY A 10 19.86 -1.80 3.12
C GLY A 10 19.33 -3.07 3.77
N PHE A 11 18.17 -3.55 3.33
CA PHE A 11 17.75 -4.95 3.50
C PHE A 11 17.84 -5.67 2.15
N THR A 12 18.20 -6.95 2.16
CA THR A 12 18.19 -7.80 0.96
C THR A 12 16.76 -8.29 0.67
N PRO A 13 16.46 -8.75 -0.57
CA PRO A 13 15.16 -9.36 -0.88
C PRO A 13 14.78 -10.50 0.08
N ALA A 14 15.74 -11.37 0.42
CA ALA A 14 15.52 -12.46 1.37
C ALA A 14 15.14 -11.95 2.78
N GLU A 15 15.80 -10.89 3.25
CA GLU A 15 15.51 -10.29 4.55
C GLU A 15 14.12 -9.63 4.58
N ARG A 16 13.73 -8.95 3.50
CA ARG A 16 12.37 -8.39 3.35
C ARG A 16 11.33 -9.51 3.33
N ASN A 17 11.56 -10.55 2.56
CA ASN A 17 10.65 -11.70 2.47
C ASN A 17 10.48 -12.41 3.81
N ALA A 18 11.54 -12.52 4.63
CA ALA A 18 11.43 -13.06 5.98
C ALA A 18 10.48 -12.24 6.87
N LEU A 19 10.54 -10.91 6.78
CA LEU A 19 9.65 -10.00 7.51
C LEU A 19 8.21 -10.08 6.99
N ILE A 20 8.01 -10.18 5.67
CA ILE A 20 6.69 -10.36 5.05
C ILE A 20 6.06 -11.69 5.51
N ARG A 21 6.82 -12.79 5.49
CA ARG A 21 6.38 -14.11 5.97
C ARG A 21 6.00 -14.08 7.45
N TYR A 22 6.82 -13.43 8.26
CA TYR A 22 6.54 -13.25 9.67
C TYR A 22 5.22 -12.49 9.87
N ALA A 23 5.06 -11.35 9.20
CA ALA A 23 3.85 -10.54 9.29
C ALA A 23 2.60 -11.33 8.88
N LEU A 24 2.63 -12.05 7.76
CA LEU A 24 1.53 -12.93 7.33
C LEU A 24 1.23 -14.05 8.33
N THR A 25 2.27 -14.53 9.04
CA THR A 25 2.12 -15.59 10.04
C THR A 25 1.41 -15.10 11.30
N VAL A 26 1.86 -13.97 11.86
CA VAL A 26 1.31 -13.42 13.12
C VAL A 26 0.10 -12.52 12.91
N GLY A 27 -0.13 -12.07 11.67
CA GLY A 27 -1.24 -11.23 11.28
C GLY A 27 -2.57 -11.95 11.39
N THR A 28 -3.61 -11.17 11.72
CA THR A 28 -5.00 -11.63 11.80
C THR A 28 -5.82 -11.24 10.58
N ARG A 29 -5.39 -10.18 9.87
CA ARG A 29 -6.08 -9.63 8.71
C ARG A 29 -5.06 -9.08 7.74
N ALA A 30 -5.33 -9.15 6.45
CA ALA A 30 -4.54 -8.45 5.44
C ALA A 30 -5.44 -7.80 4.40
N LYS A 31 -4.88 -6.78 3.75
CA LYS A 31 -5.49 -5.97 2.73
C LYS A 31 -4.51 -5.87 1.57
N CYS A 32 -4.98 -6.01 0.33
CA CYS A 32 -4.16 -5.81 -0.86
C CYS A 32 -5.02 -5.38 -2.04
N ALA A 33 -4.42 -4.82 -3.08
CA ALA A 33 -5.07 -4.49 -4.33
C ALA A 33 -4.74 -5.52 -5.41
N THR A 34 -5.64 -5.76 -6.36
CA THR A 34 -5.35 -6.60 -7.53
C THR A 34 -5.17 -5.76 -8.79
N ARG A 35 -4.16 -6.06 -9.61
CA ARG A 35 -3.97 -5.41 -10.93
C ARG A 35 -5.10 -5.69 -11.94
N SER A 36 -6.06 -6.55 -11.61
CA SER A 36 -7.11 -7.00 -12.52
C SER A 36 -8.45 -7.14 -11.82
N LEU A 37 -9.52 -6.83 -12.55
CA LEU A 37 -10.89 -7.11 -12.15
C LEU A 37 -11.22 -8.57 -12.46
N TYR A 38 -11.40 -9.40 -11.45
CA TYR A 38 -11.64 -10.84 -11.62
C TYR A 38 -13.11 -11.21 -11.73
N ARG A 39 -14.02 -10.24 -11.58
CA ARG A 39 -15.46 -10.45 -11.68
C ARG A 39 -16.16 -9.31 -12.40
N SER A 40 -17.31 -9.65 -12.99
CA SER A 40 -18.21 -8.64 -13.54
C SER A 40 -18.59 -7.58 -12.51
N LEU A 41 -18.33 -6.32 -12.85
CA LEU A 41 -18.69 -5.18 -12.04
C LEU A 41 -20.18 -4.85 -12.18
N LYS A 42 -20.81 -4.53 -11.05
CA LYS A 42 -22.12 -3.91 -11.06
C LYS A 42 -21.94 -2.39 -11.10
N MET A 43 -22.86 -1.68 -11.74
CA MET A 43 -22.85 -0.21 -11.79
C MET A 43 -22.74 0.44 -10.39
N ARG A 44 -23.37 -0.18 -9.38
CA ARG A 44 -23.27 0.27 -7.99
C ARG A 44 -21.83 0.24 -7.44
N ASP A 45 -21.04 -0.75 -7.86
CA ASP A 45 -19.67 -0.96 -7.37
C ASP A 45 -18.77 0.16 -7.97
N LEU A 46 -18.99 0.49 -9.25
CA LEU A 46 -18.34 1.64 -9.91
C LEU A 46 -18.74 2.98 -9.30
N GLN A 47 -20.03 3.20 -9.05
CA GLN A 47 -20.51 4.44 -8.41
C GLN A 47 -19.93 4.63 -7.01
N ALA A 48 -19.75 3.56 -6.24
CA ALA A 48 -19.09 3.62 -4.95
C ALA A 48 -17.63 4.05 -5.09
N ALA A 49 -16.87 3.44 -6.03
CA ALA A 49 -15.49 3.81 -6.32
C ALA A 49 -15.35 5.28 -6.72
N PHE A 50 -16.24 5.78 -7.59
CA PHE A 50 -16.23 7.19 -8.00
C PHE A 50 -16.49 8.15 -6.84
N ARG A 51 -17.45 7.82 -5.97
CA ARG A 51 -17.75 8.67 -4.80
C ARG A 51 -16.58 8.74 -3.83
N GLU A 52 -15.90 7.62 -3.61
CA GLU A 52 -14.71 7.54 -2.76
C GLU A 52 -13.56 8.37 -3.35
N ARG A 53 -13.30 8.24 -4.65
CA ARG A 53 -12.28 9.04 -5.34
C ARG A 53 -12.59 10.54 -5.28
N GLU A 54 -13.82 10.95 -5.55
CA GLU A 54 -14.25 12.35 -5.41
C GLU A 54 -14.14 12.86 -3.96
N ALA A 55 -14.40 12.01 -2.96
CA ALA A 55 -14.20 12.37 -1.57
C ALA A 55 -12.71 12.62 -1.27
N GLY A 56 -11.80 11.83 -1.84
CA GLY A 56 -10.36 12.04 -1.79
C GLY A 56 -9.95 13.41 -2.34
N HIS A 57 -10.34 13.73 -3.57
CA HIS A 57 -10.07 15.04 -4.19
C HIS A 57 -10.64 16.21 -3.37
N ARG A 58 -11.86 16.07 -2.83
CA ARG A 58 -12.45 17.08 -1.94
C ARG A 58 -11.63 17.28 -0.66
N LYS A 59 -11.09 16.21 -0.09
CA LYS A 59 -10.21 16.28 1.09
C LYS A 59 -8.91 17.01 0.76
N THR A 60 -8.26 16.68 -0.35
CA THR A 60 -7.04 17.35 -0.83
C THR A 60 -7.27 18.84 -1.05
N ILE A 61 -8.40 19.22 -1.68
CA ILE A 61 -8.78 20.63 -1.87
C ILE A 61 -8.92 21.35 -0.52
N GLU A 62 -9.55 20.72 0.46
CA GLU A 62 -9.70 21.29 1.80
C GLU A 62 -8.36 21.44 2.53
N GLU A 63 -7.45 20.49 2.36
CA GLU A 63 -6.08 20.58 2.89
C GLU A 63 -5.31 21.75 2.26
N TYR A 64 -5.38 21.95 0.94
CA TYR A 64 -4.76 23.10 0.28
C TYR A 64 -5.40 24.43 0.66
N ARG A 65 -6.72 24.46 0.87
CA ARG A 65 -7.42 25.64 1.39
C ARG A 65 -6.87 26.03 2.75
N ARG A 66 -6.80 25.09 3.69
CA ARG A 66 -6.26 25.34 5.04
C ARG A 66 -4.80 25.78 4.98
N ARG A 67 -3.96 25.11 4.18
CA ARG A 67 -2.56 25.52 3.98
C ARG A 67 -2.46 26.97 3.51
N ALA A 68 -3.31 27.41 2.58
CA ALA A 68 -3.31 28.78 2.09
C ALA A 68 -3.74 29.80 3.17
N GLU A 69 -4.71 29.43 4.02
CA GLU A 69 -5.19 30.25 5.14
C GLU A 69 -4.13 30.38 6.24
N ASP A 70 -3.55 29.25 6.65
CA ASP A 70 -2.61 29.11 7.76
C ASP A 70 -1.19 29.56 7.42
N TYR A 71 -0.86 29.77 6.14
CA TYR A 71 0.49 30.15 5.74
C TYR A 71 0.86 31.57 6.20
N GLU A 72 1.96 31.63 6.93
CA GLU A 72 2.64 32.83 7.39
C GLU A 72 4.11 32.80 6.96
N GLU A 73 4.53 33.84 6.23
CA GLU A 73 5.89 33.98 5.68
C GLU A 73 6.93 33.97 6.80
N GLY A 74 7.92 33.08 6.69
CA GLY A 74 9.00 32.93 7.66
C GLY A 74 8.64 32.24 8.98
N ALA A 75 7.34 32.01 9.24
CA ALA A 75 6.86 31.29 10.43
C ALA A 75 6.39 29.86 10.11
N THR A 76 5.82 29.65 8.92
CA THR A 76 5.37 28.33 8.49
C THR A 76 6.54 27.51 7.95
N HIS A 77 6.80 26.37 8.59
CA HIS A 77 7.81 25.43 8.10
C HIS A 77 7.30 24.70 6.85
N LEU A 78 7.99 24.86 5.72
CA LEU A 78 7.71 24.15 4.49
C LEU A 78 8.63 22.92 4.34
N PRO A 79 8.15 21.82 3.74
CA PRO A 79 9.02 20.73 3.30
C PRO A 79 10.12 21.24 2.37
N GLU A 80 11.32 20.68 2.46
CA GLU A 80 12.49 21.08 1.67
C GLU A 80 12.19 21.06 0.16
N SER A 81 11.45 20.05 -0.31
CA SER A 81 11.00 19.95 -1.71
C SER A 81 10.13 21.13 -2.18
N LEU A 82 9.34 21.73 -1.30
CA LEU A 82 8.53 22.91 -1.61
C LEU A 82 9.37 24.19 -1.53
N THR A 83 10.28 24.28 -0.57
CA THR A 83 11.23 25.41 -0.48
C THR A 83 12.10 25.48 -1.73
N ASP A 84 12.62 24.36 -2.20
CA ASP A 84 13.40 24.28 -3.44
C ASP A 84 12.57 24.67 -4.66
N PHE A 85 11.33 24.20 -4.75
CA PHE A 85 10.41 24.57 -5.83
C PHE A 85 10.19 26.09 -5.95
N PHE A 86 10.10 26.79 -4.81
CA PHE A 86 9.94 28.25 -4.80
C PHE A 86 11.27 29.01 -4.90
N GLY A 87 12.42 28.33 -4.73
CA GLY A 87 13.74 28.94 -4.64
C GLY A 87 13.97 29.67 -3.30
N GLY A 88 13.37 29.18 -2.22
CA GLY A 88 13.39 29.79 -0.88
C GLY A 88 12.00 29.89 -0.26
N VAL A 89 11.87 30.71 0.79
CA VAL A 89 10.58 30.97 1.45
C VAL A 89 9.71 31.84 0.52
N PRO A 90 8.54 31.37 0.05
CA PRO A 90 7.67 32.16 -0.82
C PRO A 90 6.92 33.25 -0.03
N THR A 91 6.55 34.34 -0.70
CA THR A 91 5.60 35.31 -0.13
C THR A 91 4.21 34.68 0.04
N LYS A 92 3.39 35.26 0.90
CA LYS A 92 2.01 34.78 1.13
C LYS A 92 1.20 34.74 -0.18
N GLU A 93 1.28 35.77 -1.02
CA GLU A 93 0.55 35.81 -2.29
C GLU A 93 0.97 34.68 -3.23
N ARG A 94 2.28 34.42 -3.32
CA ARG A 94 2.83 33.38 -4.20
C ARG A 94 2.44 31.98 -3.73
N PHE A 95 2.45 31.74 -2.42
CA PHE A 95 2.02 30.47 -1.84
C PHE A 95 0.49 30.25 -2.01
N VAL A 96 -0.32 31.29 -1.75
CA VAL A 96 -1.78 31.23 -1.97
C VAL A 96 -2.11 30.96 -3.44
N SER A 97 -1.41 31.60 -4.38
CA SER A 97 -1.58 31.33 -5.81
C SER A 97 -1.30 29.87 -6.14
N TYR A 98 -0.19 29.32 -5.63
CA TYR A 98 0.14 27.91 -5.80
C TYR A 98 -0.96 26.99 -5.24
N CYS A 99 -1.47 27.24 -4.04
CA CYS A 99 -2.56 26.45 -3.47
C CYS A 99 -3.84 26.55 -4.31
N ASN A 100 -4.16 27.73 -4.84
CA ASN A 100 -5.30 27.91 -5.75
C ASN A 100 -5.15 27.12 -7.04
N ASP A 101 -3.97 27.13 -7.65
CA ASP A 101 -3.67 26.36 -8.86
C ASP A 101 -3.81 24.86 -8.59
N ARG A 102 -3.29 24.38 -7.46
CA ARG A 102 -3.48 22.97 -7.02
C ARG A 102 -4.95 22.63 -6.81
N MET A 103 -5.72 23.50 -6.17
CA MET A 103 -7.16 23.28 -5.99
C MET A 103 -7.92 23.22 -7.32
N GLU A 104 -7.56 24.01 -8.33
CA GLU A 104 -8.22 23.94 -9.64
C GLU A 104 -7.83 22.68 -10.41
N GLN A 105 -6.57 22.22 -10.32
CA GLN A 105 -6.14 20.93 -10.87
C GLN A 105 -6.98 19.77 -10.31
N GLU A 106 -7.18 19.73 -8.99
CA GLU A 106 -8.02 18.71 -8.34
C GLU A 106 -9.48 18.77 -8.80
N ARG A 107 -10.03 19.97 -9.02
CA ARG A 107 -11.40 20.15 -9.56
C ARG A 107 -11.51 19.70 -10.99
N GLU A 108 -10.50 19.94 -11.81
CA GLU A 108 -10.47 19.49 -13.19
C GLU A 108 -10.43 17.96 -13.27
N GLU A 109 -9.58 17.32 -12.48
CA GLU A 109 -9.51 15.85 -12.39
C GLU A 109 -10.86 15.25 -11.95
N MET A 110 -11.54 15.81 -10.96
CA MET A 110 -12.91 15.39 -10.59
C MET A 110 -13.90 15.48 -11.77
N ARG A 111 -13.81 16.52 -12.61
CA ARG A 111 -14.67 16.67 -13.79
C ARG A 111 -14.33 15.61 -14.86
N ARG A 112 -13.04 15.29 -15.04
CA ARG A 112 -12.54 14.31 -16.01
C ARG A 112 -12.93 12.88 -15.64
N ILE A 113 -12.85 12.53 -14.35
CA ILE A 113 -13.18 11.20 -13.83
C ILE A 113 -14.62 10.76 -14.17
N ARG A 114 -15.56 11.69 -14.31
CA ARG A 114 -16.93 11.33 -14.75
C ARG A 114 -17.10 11.22 -16.26
N LYS A 115 -16.25 11.87 -17.05
CA LYS A 115 -16.39 11.98 -18.51
C LYS A 115 -15.60 10.92 -19.26
N GLU A 116 -14.43 10.53 -18.77
CA GLU A 116 -13.44 9.76 -19.55
C GLU A 116 -13.55 8.24 -19.37
N TYR A 117 -14.33 7.75 -18.41
CA TYR A 117 -14.38 6.31 -18.15
C TYR A 117 -15.35 5.59 -19.09
N HIS A 118 -14.83 5.22 -20.26
CA HIS A 118 -15.32 4.11 -21.06
C HIS A 118 -14.60 2.83 -20.63
N ILE A 119 -15.13 2.17 -19.60
CA ILE A 119 -14.51 0.95 -19.07
C ILE A 119 -14.91 -0.23 -19.96
N ALA A 120 -14.05 -0.59 -20.91
CA ALA A 120 -14.14 -1.86 -21.62
C ALA A 120 -13.47 -2.95 -20.78
N VAL A 121 -14.25 -3.65 -19.93
CA VAL A 121 -13.74 -4.80 -19.18
C VAL A 121 -13.99 -6.08 -19.97
N SER A 122 -12.92 -6.75 -20.39
CA SER A 122 -12.99 -8.11 -20.89
C SER A 122 -12.76 -9.08 -19.73
N TYR A 123 -13.74 -9.92 -19.43
CA TYR A 123 -13.62 -10.93 -18.37
C TYR A 123 -13.15 -12.23 -19.01
N THR A 124 -12.01 -12.76 -18.54
CA THR A 124 -11.61 -14.13 -18.83
C THR A 124 -12.43 -15.11 -17.98
N TYR A 125 -12.66 -16.31 -18.48
CA TYR A 125 -13.40 -17.35 -17.74
C TYR A 125 -12.68 -17.66 -16.43
N THR A 126 -13.30 -17.33 -15.29
CA THR A 126 -12.81 -17.69 -13.96
C THR A 126 -13.54 -18.93 -13.45
N PRO A 127 -12.84 -20.04 -13.16
CA PRO A 127 -13.43 -21.24 -12.56
C PRO A 127 -14.25 -20.95 -11.29
N LYS A 128 -15.33 -21.71 -11.06
CA LYS A 128 -16.27 -21.48 -9.94
C LYS A 128 -15.61 -21.52 -8.55
N THR A 129 -14.66 -22.42 -8.35
CA THR A 129 -13.89 -22.54 -7.10
C THR A 129 -13.08 -21.28 -6.83
N LEU A 130 -12.46 -20.73 -7.88
CA LEU A 130 -11.66 -19.51 -7.81
C LEU A 130 -12.53 -18.27 -7.61
N LEU A 131 -13.69 -18.21 -8.28
CA LEU A 131 -14.66 -17.14 -8.02
C LEU A 131 -15.19 -17.19 -6.59
N ARG A 132 -15.37 -18.38 -6.00
CA ARG A 132 -15.76 -18.53 -4.59
C ARG A 132 -14.67 -18.03 -3.65
N PHE A 133 -13.42 -18.39 -3.91
CA PHE A 133 -12.28 -17.91 -3.15
C PHE A 133 -12.13 -16.38 -3.28
N HIS A 134 -12.09 -15.85 -4.50
CA HIS A 134 -12.05 -14.40 -4.74
C HIS A 134 -13.18 -13.66 -4.03
N ARG A 135 -14.42 -14.19 -4.04
CA ARG A 135 -15.54 -13.61 -3.27
C ARG A 135 -15.34 -13.68 -1.76
N SER A 136 -14.58 -14.65 -1.25
CA SER A 136 -14.22 -14.72 0.17
C SER A 136 -13.19 -13.65 0.58
N LEU A 137 -12.47 -13.06 -0.39
CA LEU A 137 -11.55 -11.94 -0.16
C LEU A 137 -12.25 -10.57 0.03
N SER A 138 -13.57 -10.56 0.13
CA SER A 138 -14.41 -9.34 0.24
C SER A 138 -14.01 -8.21 -0.73
N PRO A 139 -13.92 -8.49 -2.05
CA PRO A 139 -13.33 -7.55 -3.01
C PRO A 139 -14.22 -6.33 -3.20
N ARG A 140 -13.64 -5.15 -2.99
CA ARG A 140 -14.22 -3.85 -3.25
C ARG A 140 -13.53 -3.21 -4.45
N VAL A 141 -14.32 -2.63 -5.34
CA VAL A 141 -13.79 -1.89 -6.49
C VAL A 141 -13.38 -0.50 -6.01
N THR A 142 -12.15 -0.10 -6.29
CA THR A 142 -11.65 1.25 -5.99
C THR A 142 -10.72 1.74 -7.09
N PHE A 143 -10.26 2.98 -6.99
CA PHE A 143 -9.27 3.56 -7.88
C PHE A 143 -7.89 3.45 -7.24
N GLY A 144 -6.92 2.92 -7.99
CA GLY A 144 -5.52 2.95 -7.60
C GLY A 144 -4.89 4.32 -7.81
N TYR A 145 -3.59 4.41 -7.52
CA TYR A 145 -2.81 5.64 -7.67
C TYR A 145 -2.81 6.18 -9.12
N SER A 146 -2.89 5.29 -10.11
CA SER A 146 -2.86 5.60 -11.55
C SER A 146 -4.22 5.90 -12.19
N ASN A 147 -5.27 6.20 -11.41
CA ASN A 147 -6.65 6.32 -11.91
C ASN A 147 -7.18 5.02 -12.58
N VAL A 148 -6.49 3.89 -12.40
CA VAL A 148 -6.91 2.58 -12.89
C VAL A 148 -7.81 1.92 -11.85
N LEU A 149 -8.86 1.23 -12.31
CA LEU A 149 -9.74 0.45 -11.45
C LEU A 149 -9.04 -0.85 -11.03
N HIS A 150 -9.02 -1.10 -9.73
CA HIS A 150 -8.56 -2.35 -9.13
C HIS A 150 -9.57 -2.91 -8.13
N GLU A 151 -9.45 -4.21 -7.81
CA GLU A 151 -10.18 -4.79 -6.68
C GLU A 151 -9.27 -4.79 -5.45
N GLU A 152 -9.66 -4.00 -4.46
CA GLU A 152 -9.08 -4.03 -3.14
C GLU A 152 -9.75 -5.14 -2.32
N CYS A 153 -8.94 -6.07 -1.86
CA CYS A 153 -9.34 -7.23 -1.10
C CYS A 153 -8.99 -7.03 0.38
N ASP A 154 -9.92 -7.39 1.26
CA ASP A 154 -9.78 -7.30 2.71
C ASP A 154 -10.23 -8.62 3.32
N PHE A 155 -9.32 -9.31 4.01
CA PHE A 155 -9.55 -10.68 4.42
C PHE A 155 -8.92 -11.01 5.76
N SER A 156 -9.60 -11.88 6.51
CA SER A 156 -9.01 -12.53 7.67
C SER A 156 -7.93 -13.52 7.21
N LEU A 157 -6.78 -13.51 7.87
CA LEU A 157 -5.69 -14.45 7.61
C LEU A 157 -6.02 -15.80 8.26
N THR A 158 -6.91 -16.57 7.63
CA THR A 158 -7.16 -17.97 7.97
C THR A 158 -5.98 -18.85 7.54
N ASP A 159 -5.89 -20.08 8.03
CA ASP A 159 -4.81 -21.00 7.67
C ASP A 159 -4.73 -21.27 6.16
N GLU A 160 -5.89 -21.37 5.49
CA GLU A 160 -5.96 -21.54 4.04
C GLU A 160 -5.39 -20.33 3.29
N VAL A 161 -5.80 -19.12 3.68
CA VAL A 161 -5.36 -17.87 3.04
C VAL A 161 -3.88 -17.64 3.32
N ARG A 162 -3.45 -17.77 4.58
CA ARG A 162 -2.04 -17.66 4.98
C ARG A 162 -1.16 -18.63 4.21
N SER A 163 -1.57 -19.90 4.12
CA SER A 163 -0.83 -20.91 3.37
C SER A 163 -0.75 -20.59 1.88
N ALA A 164 -1.75 -19.92 1.31
CA ALA A 164 -1.70 -19.48 -0.06
C ALA A 164 -0.69 -18.35 -0.25
N PHE A 165 -0.74 -17.29 0.58
CA PHE A 165 0.23 -16.20 0.57
C PHE A 165 1.67 -16.70 0.79
N LEU A 166 1.90 -17.56 1.77
CA LEU A 166 3.23 -18.10 2.04
C LEU A 166 3.76 -18.96 0.89
N ARG A 167 2.91 -19.73 0.22
CA ARG A 167 3.34 -20.54 -0.94
C ARG A 167 3.72 -19.72 -2.16
N SER A 168 3.39 -18.43 -2.18
CA SER A 168 3.34 -17.65 -3.38
C SER A 168 4.18 -16.38 -3.32
N SER A 169 4.38 -15.81 -2.13
CA SER A 169 5.38 -14.78 -1.85
C SER A 169 6.82 -15.31 -1.84
N LEU A 170 7.05 -16.57 -2.25
CA LEU A 170 8.31 -17.32 -2.06
C LEU A 170 8.78 -18.12 -3.27
N ALA A 171 8.19 -17.92 -4.45
CA ALA A 171 8.90 -18.32 -5.65
C ALA A 171 9.98 -17.25 -5.87
N GLU A 172 11.19 -17.47 -5.36
CA GLU A 172 12.36 -16.76 -5.86
C GLU A 172 12.36 -16.97 -7.37
N LEU A 173 12.00 -15.94 -8.12
CA LEU A 173 12.04 -15.94 -9.57
C LEU A 173 13.39 -15.31 -9.93
N PRO A 174 14.42 -16.11 -10.26
CA PRO A 174 15.80 -15.59 -10.42
C PRO A 174 15.90 -14.51 -11.50
N GLN A 175 14.98 -14.54 -12.47
CA GLN A 175 14.89 -13.52 -13.52
C GLN A 175 14.40 -12.13 -13.05
N TYR A 176 13.93 -12.00 -11.80
CA TYR A 176 13.39 -10.77 -11.22
C TYR A 176 14.09 -10.38 -9.91
N GLU A 177 15.28 -10.90 -9.63
CA GLU A 177 16.07 -10.56 -8.42
C GLU A 177 16.33 -9.06 -8.26
N GLU A 178 16.36 -8.30 -9.36
CA GLU A 178 16.55 -6.84 -9.38
C GLU A 178 15.23 -6.05 -9.46
N ASP A 179 14.09 -6.73 -9.66
CA ASP A 179 12.77 -6.11 -9.81
C ASP A 179 11.90 -6.35 -8.55
N TRP A 180 12.07 -5.43 -7.60
CA TRP A 180 11.34 -5.38 -6.34
C TRP A 180 9.81 -5.28 -6.50
N THR A 181 9.28 -4.96 -7.69
CA THR A 181 7.83 -5.02 -7.95
C THR A 181 7.25 -6.43 -7.88
N HIS A 182 8.12 -7.45 -7.76
CA HIS A 182 7.79 -8.86 -7.58
C HIS A 182 7.96 -9.34 -6.13
N ASP A 183 8.54 -8.53 -5.23
CA ASP A 183 8.52 -8.78 -3.77
C ASP A 183 7.09 -8.65 -3.20
N PHE A 184 6.20 -7.96 -3.93
CA PHE A 184 4.77 -7.91 -3.68
C PHE A 184 4.15 -9.16 -4.28
N GLY A 185 3.91 -10.14 -3.41
CA GLY A 185 3.79 -11.51 -3.83
C GLY A 185 2.79 -11.74 -4.96
N TYR A 186 3.10 -12.73 -5.75
CA TYR A 186 2.06 -13.46 -6.46
C TYR A 186 1.26 -14.20 -5.38
N VAL A 187 -0.05 -14.39 -5.54
CA VAL A 187 -0.73 -15.55 -4.95
C VAL A 187 -1.05 -16.58 -6.03
N TYR A 188 -0.34 -17.70 -5.97
CA TYR A 188 -0.58 -18.85 -6.82
C TYR A 188 -1.59 -19.77 -6.16
N PHE A 189 -2.82 -19.75 -6.69
CA PHE A 189 -3.85 -20.68 -6.27
C PHE A 189 -3.91 -21.85 -7.24
N GLN A 190 -3.61 -23.05 -6.71
CA GLN A 190 -3.79 -24.34 -7.38
C GLN A 190 -3.32 -24.36 -8.84
N SER A 191 -2.15 -23.76 -9.15
CA SER A 191 -1.50 -23.77 -10.47
C SER A 191 -2.29 -23.18 -11.66
N VAL A 192 -3.45 -22.55 -11.45
CA VAL A 192 -4.32 -22.08 -12.56
C VAL A 192 -4.44 -20.56 -12.63
N ILE A 193 -4.26 -19.82 -11.53
CA ILE A 193 -4.24 -18.35 -11.55
C ILE A 193 -3.07 -17.85 -10.72
N GLY A 194 -2.22 -17.02 -11.33
CA GLY A 194 -1.41 -16.05 -10.61
C GLY A 194 -2.29 -14.85 -10.29
N LEU A 195 -2.76 -14.73 -9.05
CA LEU A 195 -3.37 -13.49 -8.57
C LEU A 195 -2.22 -12.55 -8.25
N LEU A 196 -2.04 -11.54 -9.07
CA LEU A 196 -1.07 -10.49 -8.80
C LEU A 196 -1.71 -9.50 -7.83
N TYR A 197 -1.17 -9.43 -6.62
CA TYR A 197 -1.57 -8.41 -5.67
C TYR A 197 -0.47 -7.38 -5.48
N GLU A 198 -0.90 -6.16 -5.20
CA GLU A 198 -0.06 -5.00 -4.88
C GLU A 198 -0.51 -4.44 -3.54
N ASP A 199 0.34 -3.57 -2.99
CA ASP A 199 0.02 -2.77 -1.81
C ASP A 199 -0.50 -3.61 -0.62
N LEU A 200 0.21 -4.69 -0.27
CA LEU A 200 -0.08 -5.53 0.88
C LEU A 200 0.08 -4.76 2.19
N ALA A 201 -1.00 -4.68 2.96
CA ALA A 201 -1.00 -4.26 4.34
C ALA A 201 -1.45 -5.42 5.24
N VAL A 202 -0.65 -5.77 6.23
CA VAL A 202 -0.94 -6.82 7.21
C VAL A 202 -1.23 -6.20 8.57
N PHE A 203 -2.28 -6.67 9.22
CA PHE A 203 -2.76 -6.16 10.50
C PHE A 203 -2.75 -7.27 11.55
N ARG A 204 -2.33 -6.90 12.77
CA ARG A 204 -2.51 -7.70 13.98
C ARG A 204 -3.54 -7.00 14.87
N GLY A 205 -4.74 -7.57 14.94
CA GLY A 205 -5.91 -6.86 15.46
C GLY A 205 -6.21 -5.62 14.59
N GLY A 206 -6.25 -4.44 15.22
CA GLY A 206 -6.46 -3.16 14.52
C GLY A 206 -5.19 -2.43 14.06
N ARG A 207 -4.00 -2.94 14.40
CA ARG A 207 -2.72 -2.26 14.13
C ARG A 207 -2.06 -2.83 12.87
N CYS A 208 -1.61 -1.95 11.97
CA CYS A 208 -0.77 -2.33 10.84
C CYS A 208 0.60 -2.79 11.36
N ILE A 209 1.10 -3.92 10.87
CA ILE A 209 2.42 -4.48 11.23
C ILE A 209 3.38 -4.54 10.04
N LEU A 210 2.85 -4.45 8.83
CA LEU A 210 3.59 -4.43 7.58
C LEU A 210 2.73 -3.71 6.55
N GLU A 211 3.34 -2.81 5.78
CA GLU A 211 2.71 -2.15 4.65
C GLU A 211 3.70 -2.07 3.50
N THR A 212 3.22 -2.38 2.30
CA THR A 212 3.97 -2.21 1.06
C THR A 212 3.27 -1.20 0.17
N ILE A 213 4.04 -0.41 -0.57
CA ILE A 213 3.53 0.52 -1.58
C ILE A 213 4.28 0.26 -2.89
N SER A 214 3.64 -0.50 -3.79
CA SER A 214 4.26 -1.09 -4.96
C SER A 214 4.69 -0.09 -6.02
N HIS A 215 4.17 1.14 -6.00
CA HIS A 215 4.55 2.20 -6.94
C HIS A 215 5.62 3.16 -6.39
N GLU A 216 5.87 3.13 -5.07
CA GLU A 216 6.87 3.96 -4.39
C GLU A 216 8.09 3.17 -3.95
N SER A 217 8.12 1.86 -4.12
CA SER A 217 9.23 1.01 -3.63
C SER A 217 9.34 0.89 -2.13
N MET A 218 8.25 1.18 -1.44
CA MET A 218 8.25 1.19 0.01
C MET A 218 7.79 -0.15 0.56
N CYS A 219 8.52 -0.63 1.56
CA CYS A 219 8.12 -1.75 2.40
C CYS A 219 8.42 -1.34 3.84
N THR A 220 7.38 -1.03 4.60
CA THR A 220 7.50 -0.52 5.97
C THR A 220 7.02 -1.57 6.95
N ALA A 221 7.85 -1.88 7.95
CA ALA A 221 7.45 -2.74 9.05
C ALA A 221 7.19 -1.91 10.31
N TYR A 222 6.12 -2.26 11.02
CA TYR A 222 5.67 -1.61 12.26
C TYR A 222 5.65 -2.65 13.38
N LEU A 223 6.77 -2.79 14.09
CA LEU A 223 6.97 -3.90 15.02
C LEU A 223 7.12 -3.39 16.46
N THR A 224 6.50 -4.08 17.41
CA THR A 224 6.73 -3.87 18.85
C THR A 224 7.98 -4.63 19.31
N GLU A 225 8.54 -4.32 20.49
CA GLU A 225 9.65 -5.12 21.03
C GLU A 225 9.27 -6.60 21.24
N GLU A 226 8.03 -6.88 21.62
CA GLU A 226 7.53 -8.25 21.73
C GLU A 226 7.57 -8.96 20.37
N GLU A 227 7.18 -8.27 19.30
CA GLU A 227 7.23 -8.83 17.94
C GLU A 227 8.64 -8.97 17.39
N LEU A 228 9.56 -8.08 17.76
CA LEU A 228 10.97 -8.23 17.43
C LEU A 228 11.57 -9.45 18.14
N ALA A 229 11.20 -9.68 19.41
CA ALA A 229 11.62 -10.86 20.16
C ALA A 229 11.05 -12.15 19.55
N ASP A 230 9.75 -12.14 19.18
CA ASP A 230 9.09 -13.26 18.52
C ASP A 230 9.72 -13.58 17.15
N PHE A 231 10.03 -12.55 16.35
CA PHE A 231 10.71 -12.70 15.06
C PHE A 231 12.10 -13.35 15.19
N CYS A 232 12.84 -13.07 16.27
CA CYS A 232 14.13 -13.71 16.54
C CYS A 232 14.01 -15.25 16.62
N GLY A 233 12.86 -15.75 17.07
CA GLY A 233 12.54 -17.17 17.19
C GLY A 233 11.83 -17.77 15.98
N PHE A 234 11.43 -16.95 15.01
CA PHE A 234 10.68 -17.35 13.81
C PHE A 234 11.58 -18.12 12.83
N GLU A 235 11.06 -19.19 12.21
CA GLU A 235 11.78 -20.05 11.27
C GLU A 235 13.08 -20.70 11.85
N SER A 236 13.73 -21.57 11.06
CA SER A 236 14.98 -22.24 11.47
C SER A 236 16.21 -21.33 11.42
N GLU A 237 16.11 -20.17 10.77
CA GLU A 237 17.19 -19.24 10.44
C GLU A 237 17.42 -18.18 11.53
N LYS A 238 17.44 -18.61 12.80
CA LYS A 238 17.54 -17.70 13.97
C LYS A 238 18.75 -16.77 13.94
N HIS A 239 19.86 -17.21 13.35
CA HIS A 239 21.06 -16.38 13.21
C HIS A 239 20.80 -15.19 12.27
N ASP A 240 20.11 -15.43 11.17
CA ASP A 240 19.87 -14.42 10.13
C ASP A 240 18.82 -13.43 10.60
N ASN A 241 17.79 -13.90 11.30
CA ASN A 241 16.80 -13.02 11.95
C ASN A 241 17.44 -12.09 12.98
N ARG A 242 18.47 -12.52 13.72
CA ARG A 242 19.21 -11.64 14.63
C ARG A 242 19.95 -10.52 13.89
N GLN A 243 20.46 -10.79 12.69
CA GLN A 243 21.11 -9.75 11.89
C GLN A 243 20.08 -8.75 11.36
N ILE A 244 18.93 -9.24 10.89
CA ILE A 244 17.79 -8.40 10.48
C ILE A 244 17.35 -7.50 11.65
N LEU A 245 17.19 -8.04 12.85
CA LEU A 245 16.81 -7.27 14.05
C LEU A 245 17.83 -6.16 14.39
N LYS A 246 19.13 -6.42 14.23
CA LYS A 246 20.15 -5.39 14.42
C LYS A 246 19.99 -4.25 13.41
N LYS A 247 19.71 -4.56 12.14
CA LYS A 247 19.44 -3.56 11.10
C LYS A 247 18.20 -2.73 11.42
N ILE A 248 17.12 -3.39 11.85
CA ILE A 248 15.88 -2.71 12.28
C ILE A 248 16.20 -1.74 13.40
N ARG A 249 16.82 -2.20 14.50
CA ARG A 249 17.13 -1.32 15.65
C ARG A 249 18.08 -0.17 15.31
N ALA A 250 18.96 -0.34 14.33
CA ALA A 250 19.89 0.71 13.91
C ALA A 250 19.22 1.80 13.05
N ARG A 251 18.08 1.49 12.41
CA ARG A 251 17.43 2.37 11.43
C ARG A 251 16.01 2.79 11.82
N ALA A 252 15.40 2.11 12.77
CA ALA A 252 14.01 2.34 13.11
C ALA A 252 13.82 3.69 13.79
N GLU A 253 12.80 4.39 13.34
CA GLU A 253 12.22 5.49 14.10
C GLU A 253 11.33 4.91 15.20
N ILE A 254 11.42 5.50 16.39
CA ILE A 254 10.65 5.03 17.54
C ILE A 254 9.47 5.96 17.78
N SER A 255 8.25 5.43 17.59
CA SER A 255 7.01 6.15 17.84
C SER A 255 6.25 5.56 19.04
N GLU A 256 5.59 6.45 19.80
CA GLU A 256 4.61 6.08 20.82
C GLU A 256 3.21 5.86 20.26
N LYS A 257 2.94 6.27 19.01
CA LYS A 257 1.62 6.13 18.37
C LYS A 257 1.65 5.14 17.19
N PRO A 258 0.68 4.22 17.12
CA PRO A 258 0.42 3.40 15.94
C PRO A 258 -0.20 4.21 14.80
#